data_AF-A0ABD3F416-F1
#
_entry.id   AF-A0ABD3F416-F1
#
_cell.length_a   1.000
_cell.length_b   1.000
_cell.length_c   1.000
_cell.angle_alpha   90.00
_cell.angle_beta   90.00
_cell.angle_gamma   90.00
#
_symmetry.space_group_name_H-M   'P 1'
#
loop_
_entity.id
_entity.type
_entity.pdbx_description
1 polymer ?
#
loop_
_entity_poly.entity_id
_entity_poly.type
_entity_poly.pdbx_seq_one_letter_code
_entity_poly.pdbx_strand_id
1 'polypeptide(L)'
;MAPPKKKKGKDNRYYLQHDIPPVDTVVEEDKLQKKLVLARETGDWKMEAQSLMQLGQLMKWRGREEQGDAYQVQASAILRVHTFVEEDEQSD
;
A
#
# COMPACT_ATOMS: atom_id res chain seq x y z
N MET A 1 12.58 8.21 -37.99
CA MET A 1 12.78 7.86 -36.57
C MET A 1 11.58 8.36 -35.78
N ALA A 2 10.73 7.47 -35.27
CA ALA A 2 9.61 7.85 -34.41
C ALA A 2 10.09 7.91 -32.95
N PRO A 3 9.76 8.96 -32.17
CA PRO A 3 10.17 9.04 -30.77
C PRO A 3 9.40 8.02 -29.91
N PRO A 4 10.02 7.47 -28.86
CA PRO A 4 9.43 6.42 -28.03
C PRO A 4 8.23 6.97 -27.24
N LYS A 5 7.09 6.29 -27.38
CA LYS A 5 5.86 6.59 -26.65
C LYS A 5 6.09 6.34 -25.16
N LYS A 6 6.27 7.42 -24.39
CA LYS A 6 6.24 7.37 -22.92
C LYS A 6 4.87 6.82 -22.50
N LYS A 7 4.84 5.59 -21.98
CA LYS A 7 3.65 5.03 -21.35
C LYS A 7 3.35 5.93 -20.16
N LYS A 8 2.28 6.73 -20.27
CA LYS A 8 1.73 7.49 -19.14
C LYS A 8 1.54 6.50 -18.00
N GLY A 9 2.33 6.66 -16.94
CA GLY A 9 2.03 6.04 -15.66
C GLY A 9 0.57 6.35 -15.37
N LYS A 10 -0.21 5.34 -15.00
CA LYS A 10 -1.63 5.51 -14.71
C LYS A 10 -1.72 6.60 -13.65
N ASP A 11 -2.11 7.79 -14.09
CA ASP A 11 -2.23 8.92 -13.20
C ASP A 11 -3.19 8.48 -12.11
N ASN A 12 -2.72 8.56 -10.87
CA ASN A 12 -3.43 8.23 -9.64
C ASN A 12 -4.53 9.28 -9.35
N ARG A 13 -5.20 9.74 -10.41
CA ARG A 13 -6.19 10.82 -10.50
C ARG A 13 -7.56 10.43 -9.93
N TYR A 14 -7.68 9.23 -9.35
CA TYR A 14 -8.88 8.84 -8.62
C TYR A 14 -9.14 9.67 -7.35
N TYR A 15 -8.22 10.57 -6.97
CA TYR A 15 -8.36 11.46 -5.83
C TYR A 15 -8.33 12.96 -6.20
N LEU A 16 -8.39 13.31 -7.49
CA LEU A 16 -8.26 14.71 -7.96
C LEU A 16 -9.60 15.46 -8.10
N GLN A 17 -10.75 14.84 -7.80
CA GLN A 17 -12.07 15.41 -8.08
C GLN A 17 -13.05 15.48 -6.90
N HIS A 18 -12.75 14.83 -5.78
CA HIS A 18 -13.42 15.16 -4.53
C HIS A 18 -12.53 16.18 -3.83
N ASP A 19 -13.09 17.34 -3.47
CA ASP A 19 -12.48 18.27 -2.52
C ASP A 19 -11.81 17.45 -1.43
N ILE A 20 -10.48 17.37 -1.48
CA ILE A 20 -9.67 16.65 -0.51
C ILE A 20 -10.06 17.31 0.80
N PRO A 21 -10.81 16.65 1.71
CA PRO A 21 -10.94 17.20 3.03
C PRO A 21 -9.50 17.35 3.54
N PRO A 22 -9.18 18.29 4.41
CA PRO A 22 -8.00 18.18 5.25
C PRO A 22 -8.22 16.96 6.15
N VAL A 23 -8.21 15.77 5.55
CA VAL A 23 -8.03 14.50 6.19
C VAL A 23 -6.74 14.73 6.92
N ASP A 24 -6.83 14.87 8.24
CA ASP A 24 -5.68 14.80 9.10
C ASP A 24 -4.97 13.52 8.72
N THR A 25 -3.98 13.64 7.85
CA THR A 25 -3.21 12.50 7.38
C THR A 25 -2.58 11.80 8.58
N VAL A 26 -2.49 12.48 9.73
CA VAL A 26 -2.10 11.94 11.03
C VAL A 26 -3.17 10.98 11.57
N VAL A 27 -4.45 11.33 11.47
CA VAL A 27 -5.56 10.45 11.88
C VAL A 27 -5.65 9.23 10.96
N GLU A 28 -5.44 9.39 9.66
CA GLU A 28 -5.40 8.24 8.75
C GLU A 28 -4.16 7.37 8.96
N GLU A 29 -2.99 7.97 9.20
CA GLU A 29 -1.78 7.24 9.58
C GLU A 29 -2.01 6.41 10.85
N ASP A 30 -2.58 7.00 11.89
CA ASP A 30 -2.87 6.31 13.16
C ASP A 30 -3.90 5.18 12.98
N LYS A 31 -4.96 5.39 12.17
CA LYS A 31 -5.94 4.35 11.84
C LYS A 31 -5.29 3.19 11.09
N LEU A 32 -4.46 3.47 10.09
CA LEU A 32 -3.77 2.45 9.31
C LEU A 32 -2.75 1.70 10.16
N GLN A 33 -2.08 2.38 11.08
CA GLN A 33 -1.14 1.76 12.00
C GLN A 33 -1.84 0.85 13.02
N LYS A 34 -3.01 1.25 13.53
CA LYS A 34 -3.86 0.39 14.36
C LYS A 34 -4.34 -0.85 13.60
N LYS A 35 -4.75 -0.70 12.33
CA LYS A 35 -5.11 -1.84 11.48
C LYS A 35 -3.94 -2.79 11.26
N LEU A 36 -2.74 -2.25 11.08
CA LEU A 36 -1.52 -3.04 10.93
C LEU A 36 -1.20 -3.82 12.20
N VAL A 37 -1.34 -3.21 13.38
CA VAL A 37 -1.18 -3.91 14.66
C VAL A 37 -2.21 -5.02 14.81
N LEU A 38 -3.49 -4.72 14.54
CA LEU A 38 -4.55 -5.71 14.60
C LEU A 38 -4.29 -6.88 13.63
N ALA A 39 -3.87 -6.59 12.39
CA ALA A 39 -3.55 -7.60 11.39
C ALA A 39 -2.41 -8.53 11.84
N ARG A 40 -1.40 -7.98 12.54
CA ARG A 40 -0.32 -8.77 13.15
C ARG A 40 -0.79 -9.63 14.31
N GLU A 41 -1.69 -9.10 15.14
CA GLU A 41 -2.29 -9.84 16.25
C GLU A 41 -3.18 -10.99 15.74
N THR A 42 -3.90 -10.77 14.64
CA THR A 42 -4.77 -11.79 14.03
C THR A 42 -4.06 -12.72 13.05
N GLY A 43 -2.80 -12.44 12.70
CA GLY A 43 -2.06 -13.18 11.67
C GLY A 43 -2.62 -13.00 10.25
N ASP A 44 -3.39 -11.93 10.00
CA ASP A 44 -3.97 -11.65 8.69
C ASP A 44 -2.97 -10.88 7.82
N TRP A 45 -2.18 -11.63 7.07
CA TRP A 45 -1.17 -11.09 6.16
C TRP A 45 -1.77 -10.24 5.03
N LYS A 46 -3.03 -10.49 4.63
CA LYS A 46 -3.73 -9.70 3.59
C LYS A 46 -4.02 -8.31 4.13
N MET A 47 -4.54 -8.22 5.37
CA MET A 47 -4.76 -6.95 6.05
C MET A 47 -3.46 -6.21 6.39
N GLU A 48 -2.38 -6.93 6.74
CA GLU A 48 -1.08 -6.30 7.00
C GLU A 48 -0.51 -5.66 5.72
N ALA A 49 -0.49 -6.41 4.62
CA ALA A 49 -0.01 -5.91 3.32
C ALA A 49 -0.86 -4.73 2.82
N GLN A 50 -2.19 -4.80 2.95
CA GLN A 50 -3.07 -3.72 2.56
C GLN A 50 -2.83 -2.43 3.37
N SER A 51 -2.64 -2.57 4.69
CA SER A 51 -2.35 -1.43 5.58
C SER A 51 -1.00 -0.79 5.24
N LEU A 52 0.03 -1.59 4.96
CA LEU A 52 1.35 -1.13 4.52
C LEU A 52 1.29 -0.39 3.16
N MET A 53 0.51 -0.90 2.20
CA MET A 53 0.34 -0.22 0.90
C MET A 53 -0.32 1.16 1.06
N GLN A 54 -1.34 1.25 1.93
CA GLN A 54 -2.04 2.51 2.21
C GLN A 54 -1.15 3.51 2.95
N LEU A 55 -0.34 3.06 3.92
CA LEU A 55 0.68 3.89 4.57
C LEU A 55 1.73 4.39 3.58
N GLY A 56 2.19 3.51 2.68
CA GLY A 56 3.16 3.87 1.66
C GLY A 56 2.65 4.96 0.72
N GLN A 57 1.38 4.86 0.32
CA GLN A 57 0.73 5.89 -0.47
C GLN A 57 0.58 7.20 0.32
N LEU A 58 0.12 7.16 1.57
CA LEU A 58 -0.01 8.34 2.42
C LEU A 58 1.32 9.09 2.62
N MET A 59 2.42 8.38 2.76
CA MET A 59 3.76 8.99 2.89
C MET A 59 4.22 9.67 1.60
N LYS A 60 3.95 9.08 0.44
CA LYS A 60 4.20 9.72 -0.86
C LYS A 60 3.41 11.03 -1.00
N TRP A 61 2.18 11.06 -0.51
CA TRP A 61 1.34 12.26 -0.51
C TRP A 61 1.87 13.36 0.42
N ARG A 62 2.52 12.99 1.54
CA ARG A 62 3.25 13.93 2.41
C ARG A 62 4.59 14.41 1.85
N GLY A 63 4.97 13.98 0.63
CA GLY A 63 6.28 14.27 0.03
C GLY A 63 7.43 13.43 0.61
N ARG A 64 7.12 12.40 1.41
CA ARG A 64 8.10 11.46 1.98
C ARG A 64 8.17 10.21 1.12
N GLU A 65 8.68 10.37 -0.09
CA GLU A 65 8.69 9.31 -1.10
C GLU A 65 9.49 8.08 -0.65
N GLU A 66 10.67 8.28 -0.05
CA GLU A 66 11.52 7.17 0.46
C GLU A 66 10.83 6.33 1.54
N GLN A 67 10.11 6.97 2.46
CA GLN A 67 9.34 6.26 3.48
C GLN A 67 8.18 5.50 2.83
N GLY A 68 7.53 6.11 1.83
CA GLY A 68 6.48 5.46 1.07
C GLY A 68 6.95 4.21 0.33
N ASP A 69 8.12 4.27 -0.30
CA ASP A 69 8.74 3.14 -1.00
C ASP A 69 9.10 2.02 -0.03
N ALA A 70 9.65 2.35 1.15
CA ALA A 70 9.97 1.36 2.17
C ALA A 70 8.73 0.56 2.60
N TYR A 71 7.58 1.23 2.82
CA TYR A 71 6.32 0.55 3.14
C TYR A 71 5.80 -0.31 2.00
N GLN A 72 5.96 0.13 0.74
CA GLN A 72 5.58 -0.67 -0.42
C GLN A 72 6.45 -1.93 -0.57
N VAL A 73 7.76 -1.81 -0.30
CA VAL A 73 8.67 -2.96 -0.29
C VAL A 73 8.25 -3.97 0.78
N GLN A 74 7.95 -3.52 2.00
CA GLN A 74 7.46 -4.41 3.07
C GLN A 74 6.16 -5.12 2.69
N ALA A 75 5.17 -4.40 2.15
CA ALA A 75 3.93 -5.01 1.69
C ALA A 75 4.18 -6.08 0.62
N SER A 76 5.05 -5.78 -0.35
CA SER A 76 5.39 -6.72 -1.43
C SER A 76 6.16 -7.94 -0.92
N ALA A 77 6.97 -7.80 0.13
CA ALA A 77 7.65 -8.93 0.76
C ALA A 77 6.66 -9.87 1.43
N ILE A 78 5.67 -9.34 2.15
CA ILE A 78 4.60 -10.14 2.79
C ILE A 78 3.78 -10.84 1.71
N LEU A 79 3.30 -10.11 0.71
CA LEU A 79 2.56 -10.71 -0.41
C LEU A 79 3.38 -11.81 -1.09
N ARG A 80 4.68 -11.57 -1.33
CA ARG A 80 5.55 -12.57 -1.93
C ARG A 80 5.69 -13.81 -1.06
N VAL A 81 5.90 -13.66 0.25
CA VAL A 81 6.03 -14.81 1.14
C VAL A 81 4.73 -15.62 1.19
N HIS A 82 3.58 -14.97 1.26
CA HIS A 82 2.30 -15.66 1.47
C HIS A 82 1.59 -16.12 0.19
N THR A 83 1.78 -15.43 -0.94
CA THR A 83 1.16 -15.82 -2.23
C THR A 83 1.70 -17.15 -2.73
N PHE A 84 2.97 -17.46 -2.44
CA PHE A 84 3.57 -18.75 -2.81
C PHE A 84 3.34 -19.84 -1.75
N VAL A 85 2.75 -19.52 -0.60
CA VAL A 85 2.46 -20.50 0.48
C VAL A 85 1.01 -20.98 0.40
N GLU A 86 0.06 -20.14 -0.04
CA GLU A 86 -1.34 -20.57 -0.23
C GLU A 86 -1.54 -21.59 -1.37
N GLU A 87 -0.52 -21.84 -2.23
CA GLU A 87 -0.59 -22.91 -3.25
C GLU A 87 -0.33 -24.32 -2.68
N ASP A 88 0.25 -24.45 -1.47
CA ASP A 88 0.57 -25.74 -0.87
C ASP A 88 -0.51 -26.28 0.12
N GLU A 89 -1.47 -25.45 0.57
CA GLU A 89 -2.50 -25.84 1.56
C GLU A 89 -3.91 -26.08 0.97
N GLN A 90 -4.02 -26.28 -0.34
CA GLN A 90 -5.27 -26.68 -1.00
C GLN A 90 -5.11 -28.03 -1.72
N SER A 91 -4.64 -29.05 -1.00
CA SER A 91 -4.67 -30.45 -1.44
C SER A 91 -4.76 -31.37 -0.23
N ASP A 92 -5.97 -31.54 0.32
CA ASP A 92 -6.39 -32.76 1.01
C ASP A 92 -7.86 -33.05 0.66
#